data_AF-A0A7C5TAF7-F1
#
_entry.id   AF-A0A7C5TAF7-F1
#
_cell.length_a   1.000
_cell.length_b   1.000
_cell.length_c   1.000
_cell.angle_alpha   90.00
_cell.angle_beta   90.00
_cell.angle_gamma   90.00
#
_symmetry.space_group_name_H-M   'P 1'
#
loop_
_entity.id
_entity.type
_entity.pdbx_description
1 polymer ?
#
loop_
_entity_poly.entity_id
_entity_poly.type
_entity_poly.pdbx_seq_one_letter_code
_entity_poly.pdbx_strand_id
1 'polypeptide(L)'
;MKTFSLEEEVLKVLRALDSASLDQIYSALSQRGIKTTRESVRKVLERLILKGKVRKVSRNYYALNQLRLDFFLKDDELDRYISSKIFSKIIGLSPSTLDTVSGEFLRHLKENNVKIRKVGDLRSIRAVLGSEFGGSVADDSSRPLKSHVYWYGGTIIRVSSRIRIGGVLGVSIEVSDSAPTLSVDENMRLLPEHLEKGGTTEFKLERMKVPFIQSYDEINKIKKEYNLDFETTKEVAEKLSDYDIIDFNQSLIRLALNEAVIKASSYDLAIAFIDGSILPGHLDPYYTPDYLEKDEEEKELPDEVVETILERKERILRNFMSIYEEVRSSKNVILVGAIKRSNDMSLQALTNTYYDVPDSNLLFSILKEEGILGPFIKHRVKKELIEQLKKFNIPIPKEEDPKDRIRKESIVVNSYYIKGRVDMMPLQVDIIFPRDMDEEMLDKVVDLFYYLIEPSERHTSYSIKSGGEGWFIPTLRPIKIVDEKISAKSKEIEIVFEKELAMKLFELLSMFRELAIKYNVDMAVFAYNSASKSFMRVRE
;
A
#
# COMPACT_ATOMS: atom_id res chain seq x y z
N MET A 1 20.10 -18.94 -49.41
CA MET A 1 19.60 -17.58 -49.11
C MET A 1 18.68 -17.67 -47.91
N LYS A 2 19.02 -17.06 -46.76
CA LYS A 2 18.10 -17.03 -45.60
C LYS A 2 16.98 -16.03 -45.92
N THR A 3 15.75 -16.50 -46.07
CA THR A 3 14.55 -15.67 -46.18
C THR A 3 14.28 -15.07 -44.81
N PHE A 4 14.63 -13.80 -44.62
CA PHE A 4 14.35 -13.08 -43.38
C PHE A 4 12.88 -12.65 -43.34
N SER A 5 12.18 -12.93 -42.25
CA SER A 5 10.83 -12.40 -42.03
C SER A 5 10.93 -10.91 -41.70
N LEU A 6 10.29 -10.06 -42.51
CA LEU A 6 10.25 -8.62 -42.27
C LEU A 6 9.62 -8.29 -40.90
N GLU A 7 8.69 -9.12 -40.41
CA GLU A 7 8.12 -8.95 -39.06
C GLU A 7 9.19 -9.12 -37.97
N GLU A 8 10.06 -10.13 -38.09
CA GLU A 8 11.12 -10.37 -37.11
C GLU A 8 12.18 -9.27 -37.12
N GLU A 9 12.53 -8.75 -38.29
CA GLU A 9 13.51 -7.69 -38.41
C GLU A 9 12.98 -6.35 -37.90
N VAL A 10 11.70 -6.04 -38.13
CA VAL A 10 11.04 -4.88 -37.51
C VAL A 10 11.03 -5.00 -35.98
N LEU A 11 10.74 -6.18 -35.44
CA LEU A 11 10.80 -6.42 -34.00
C LEU A 11 12.23 -6.29 -33.46
N LYS A 12 13.25 -6.78 -34.18
CA LYS A 12 14.66 -6.61 -33.78
C LYS A 12 15.11 -5.16 -33.79
N VAL A 13 14.64 -4.36 -34.75
CA VAL A 13 14.93 -2.91 -34.80
C VAL A 13 14.25 -2.20 -33.63
N LEU A 14 12.98 -2.51 -33.36
CA LEU A 14 12.26 -1.94 -32.21
C LEU A 14 12.83 -2.41 -30.86
N ARG A 15 13.38 -3.62 -30.77
CA ARG A 15 14.11 -4.10 -29.57
C ARG A 15 15.42 -3.35 -29.31
N ALA A 16 16.02 -2.78 -30.35
CA ALA A 16 17.30 -2.08 -30.26
C ALA A 16 17.14 -0.56 -30.07
N LEU A 17 16.00 0.00 -30.47
CA LEU A 17 15.74 1.44 -30.45
C LEU A 17 14.65 1.87 -29.45
N ASP A 18 14.04 0.90 -28.75
CA ASP A 18 12.94 1.03 -27.78
C ASP A 18 11.63 1.62 -28.33
N SER A 19 11.70 2.83 -28.90
CA SER A 19 10.64 3.44 -29.70
C SER A 19 11.25 4.16 -30.90
N ALA A 20 10.66 3.98 -32.07
CA ALA A 20 11.19 4.56 -33.29
C ALA A 20 10.08 5.05 -34.20
N SER A 21 10.37 6.12 -34.94
CA SER A 21 9.52 6.57 -36.03
C SER A 21 9.57 5.58 -37.21
N LEU A 22 8.54 5.59 -38.05
CA LEU A 22 8.52 4.78 -39.28
C LEU A 22 9.78 4.98 -40.14
N ASP A 23 10.28 6.22 -40.23
CA ASP A 23 11.48 6.55 -40.99
C ASP A 23 12.77 6.01 -40.36
N GLN A 24 12.87 6.01 -39.03
CA GLN A 24 14.00 5.42 -38.31
C GLN A 24 14.01 3.90 -38.47
N ILE A 25 12.84 3.24 -38.40
CA ILE A 25 12.71 1.80 -38.60
C ILE A 25 13.11 1.42 -40.03
N TYR A 26 12.60 2.15 -41.01
CA TYR A 26 12.94 1.95 -42.43
C TYR A 26 14.44 2.14 -42.68
N SER A 27 15.03 3.19 -42.15
CA SER A 27 16.47 3.50 -42.32
C SER A 27 17.35 2.42 -41.68
N ALA A 28 17.00 1.96 -40.47
CA ALA A 28 17.73 0.90 -39.77
C ALA A 28 17.63 -0.45 -40.51
N LEU A 29 16.49 -0.78 -41.11
CA LEU A 29 16.34 -1.98 -41.94
C LEU A 29 17.18 -1.89 -43.22
N SER A 30 17.20 -0.71 -43.86
CA SER A 30 18.03 -0.47 -45.05
C SER A 30 19.52 -0.57 -44.74
N GLN A 31 19.97 -0.04 -43.60
CA GLN A 31 21.36 -0.17 -43.12
C GLN A 31 21.75 -1.62 -42.84
N ARG A 32 20.80 -2.47 -42.45
CA ARG A 32 20.98 -3.92 -42.27
C ARG A 32 20.90 -4.71 -43.58
N GLY A 33 20.81 -4.04 -44.73
CA GLY A 33 20.77 -4.67 -46.06
C GLY A 33 19.41 -5.30 -46.41
N ILE A 34 18.34 -4.99 -45.66
CA ILE A 34 17.01 -5.55 -45.90
C ILE A 34 16.28 -4.70 -46.95
N LYS A 35 16.04 -5.28 -48.13
CA LYS A 35 15.25 -4.64 -49.19
C LYS A 35 13.77 -4.60 -48.80
N THR A 36 13.26 -3.43 -48.44
CA THR A 36 11.85 -3.20 -48.09
C THR A 36 11.40 -1.80 -48.53
N THR A 37 10.13 -1.46 -48.34
CA THR A 37 9.60 -0.10 -48.56
C THR A 37 8.98 0.43 -47.27
N ARG A 38 8.89 1.76 -47.12
CA ARG A 38 8.20 2.41 -45.98
C ARG A 38 6.78 1.87 -45.77
N GLU A 39 6.07 1.65 -46.86
CA GLU A 39 4.69 1.16 -46.85
C GLU A 39 4.61 -0.31 -46.39
N SER A 40 5.57 -1.15 -46.79
CA SER A 40 5.68 -2.53 -46.30
C SER A 40 5.96 -2.59 -44.80
N VAL A 41 6.83 -1.70 -44.28
CA VAL A 41 7.12 -1.58 -42.85
C VAL A 41 5.87 -1.12 -42.08
N ARG A 42 5.14 -0.13 -42.61
CA ARG A 42 3.88 0.35 -42.01
C ARG A 42 2.84 -0.78 -41.87
N LYS A 43 2.60 -1.54 -42.94
CA LYS A 43 1.66 -2.69 -42.92
C LYS A 43 2.10 -3.80 -41.95
N VAL A 44 3.41 -4.01 -41.78
CA VAL A 44 3.94 -4.94 -40.77
C VAL A 44 3.67 -4.41 -39.36
N LEU A 45 3.92 -3.13 -39.09
CA LEU A 45 3.66 -2.51 -37.80
C LEU A 45 2.16 -2.55 -37.43
N GLU A 46 1.27 -2.31 -38.39
CA GLU A 46 -0.19 -2.43 -38.17
C GLU A 46 -0.60 -3.86 -37.81
N ARG A 47 -0.05 -4.87 -38.49
CA ARG A 47 -0.28 -6.28 -38.12
C ARG A 47 0.29 -6.62 -36.75
N LEU A 48 1.47 -6.10 -36.39
CA LEU A 48 2.07 -6.31 -35.08
C LEU A 48 1.30 -5.60 -33.95
N ILE A 49 0.64 -4.48 -34.25
CA ILE A 49 -0.29 -3.80 -33.33
C ILE A 49 -1.52 -4.67 -33.07
N LEU A 50 -2.14 -5.20 -34.13
CA LEU A 50 -3.29 -6.12 -33.99
C LEU A 50 -2.94 -7.39 -33.23
N LYS A 51 -1.71 -7.90 -33.38
CA LYS A 51 -1.18 -9.04 -32.62
C LYS A 51 -0.75 -8.67 -31.19
N GLY A 52 -0.92 -7.42 -30.76
CA GLY A 52 -0.53 -6.94 -29.43
C GLY A 52 0.96 -7.00 -29.15
N LYS A 53 1.84 -7.04 -30.17
CA LYS A 53 3.31 -7.08 -30.03
C LYS A 53 3.97 -5.71 -30.10
N VAL A 54 3.30 -4.74 -30.71
CA VAL A 54 3.76 -3.35 -30.91
C VAL A 54 2.60 -2.43 -30.52
N ARG A 55 2.89 -1.27 -29.94
CA ARG A 55 1.92 -0.20 -29.68
C ARG A 55 2.30 1.07 -30.44
N LYS A 56 1.30 1.83 -30.87
CA LYS A 56 1.50 3.14 -31.50
C LYS A 56 1.54 4.21 -30.42
N VAL A 57 2.68 4.87 -30.26
CA VAL A 57 2.91 5.87 -29.19
C VAL A 57 2.42 7.25 -29.62
N SER A 58 2.62 7.61 -30.90
CA SER A 58 2.15 8.87 -31.48
C SER A 58 1.97 8.77 -33.01
N ARG A 59 1.68 9.88 -33.70
CA ARG A 59 1.20 9.90 -35.10
C ARG A 59 2.09 9.11 -36.10
N ASN A 60 3.37 8.88 -35.82
CA ASN A 60 4.27 8.03 -36.63
C ASN A 60 5.30 7.25 -35.79
N TYR A 61 5.08 7.09 -34.48
CA TYR A 61 6.00 6.41 -33.57
C TYR A 61 5.44 5.09 -33.07
N TYR A 62 6.31 4.08 -33.05
CA TYR A 62 5.99 2.70 -32.70
C TYR A 62 6.96 2.19 -31.64
N ALA A 63 6.44 1.44 -30.67
CA ALA A 63 7.24 0.80 -29.61
C ALA A 63 6.76 -0.63 -29.41
N LEU A 64 7.59 -1.51 -28.84
CA LEU A 64 7.13 -2.85 -28.47
C LEU A 64 6.07 -2.77 -27.37
N ASN A 65 5.11 -3.69 -27.42
CA ASN A 65 4.14 -3.89 -26.36
C ASN A 65 4.71 -4.87 -25.31
N GLN A 66 5.92 -4.55 -24.85
CA GLN A 66 6.62 -5.20 -23.75
C GLN A 66 7.18 -4.07 -22.89
N LEU A 67 6.84 -4.04 -21.60
CA LEU A 67 7.48 -3.14 -20.65
C LEU A 67 8.87 -3.71 -20.36
N ARG A 68 9.89 -3.20 -21.06
CA ARG A 68 11.28 -3.35 -20.63
C ARG A 68 11.64 -2.16 -19.74
N LEU A 69 12.17 -2.47 -18.56
CA LEU A 69 12.90 -1.56 -17.69
C LEU A 69 14.29 -1.39 -18.28
N ASP A 70 14.47 -0.43 -19.18
CA ASP A 70 15.78 0.13 -19.47
C ASP A 70 15.60 1.64 -19.57
N PHE A 71 15.59 2.29 -18.41
CA PHE A 71 15.73 3.72 -18.33
C PHE A 71 16.91 4.04 -17.40
N PHE A 72 17.97 4.49 -18.07
CA PHE A 72 19.13 5.24 -17.62
C PHE A 72 20.38 4.46 -17.22
N LEU A 73 21.29 4.43 -18.19
CA LEU A 73 22.73 4.44 -17.96
C LEU A 73 23.11 5.50 -16.92
N LYS A 74 23.99 5.08 -16.02
CA LYS A 74 24.66 5.86 -14.97
C LYS A 74 25.13 7.23 -15.46
N ASP A 75 24.88 8.24 -14.64
CA ASP A 75 25.63 9.50 -14.67
C ASP A 75 26.02 9.84 -13.22
N ASP A 76 27.14 9.26 -12.76
CA ASP A 76 27.62 9.26 -11.36
C ASP A 76 27.86 10.68 -10.78
N GLU A 77 27.89 11.72 -11.61
CA GLU A 77 28.09 13.12 -11.18
C GLU A 77 26.78 13.87 -10.88
N LEU A 78 25.68 13.53 -11.54
CA LEU A 78 24.38 14.19 -11.33
C LEU A 78 23.76 13.75 -9.98
N ASP A 79 23.94 12.49 -9.61
CA ASP A 79 23.41 11.91 -8.36
C ASP A 79 24.04 12.53 -7.10
N ARG A 80 25.33 12.86 -7.12
CA ARG A 80 26.00 13.57 -6.00
C ARG A 80 25.52 15.02 -5.86
N TYR A 81 25.24 15.68 -6.98
CA TYR A 81 24.80 17.07 -6.98
C TYR A 81 23.35 17.21 -6.48
N ILE A 82 22.49 16.29 -6.89
CA ILE A 82 21.08 16.23 -6.49
C ILE A 82 20.95 15.87 -5.01
N SER A 83 21.67 14.85 -4.51
CA SER A 83 21.50 14.44 -3.10
C SER A 83 22.02 15.48 -2.10
N SER A 84 23.12 16.18 -2.39
CA SER A 84 23.76 17.12 -1.44
C SER A 84 23.06 18.48 -1.33
N LYS A 85 22.59 19.06 -2.44
CA LYS A 85 21.89 20.37 -2.44
C LYS A 85 20.43 20.30 -1.99
N ILE A 86 19.79 19.14 -2.15
CA ILE A 86 18.37 19.01 -1.86
C ILE A 86 18.16 18.60 -0.41
N PHE A 87 19.00 17.69 0.11
CA PHE A 87 18.93 17.29 1.52
C PHE A 87 19.32 18.42 2.48
N SER A 88 20.26 19.28 2.09
CA SER A 88 20.58 20.51 2.84
C SER A 88 19.37 21.45 2.97
N LYS A 89 18.44 21.40 2.03
CA LYS A 89 17.18 22.15 2.04
C LYS A 89 16.09 21.47 2.90
N ILE A 90 16.08 20.14 2.95
CA ILE A 90 15.11 19.35 3.74
C ILE A 90 15.42 19.40 5.25
N ILE A 91 16.69 19.26 5.65
CA ILE A 91 17.10 19.27 7.08
C ILE A 91 17.63 20.64 7.52
N GLY A 92 17.78 21.59 6.59
CA GLY A 92 18.34 22.91 6.89
C GLY A 92 19.84 22.89 7.23
N LEU A 93 20.57 21.82 6.87
CA LEU A 93 21.98 21.63 7.19
C LEU A 93 22.88 21.92 5.99
N SER A 94 24.09 22.44 6.21
CA SER A 94 25.07 22.61 5.13
C SER A 94 25.57 21.25 4.58
N PRO A 95 26.02 21.15 3.31
CA PRO A 95 26.54 19.90 2.72
C PRO A 95 27.68 19.23 3.52
N SER A 96 28.57 20.00 4.14
CA SER A 96 29.65 19.46 4.98
C SER A 96 29.12 18.91 6.32
N THR A 97 28.13 19.57 6.90
CA THR A 97 27.44 19.07 8.11
C THR A 97 26.67 17.80 7.79
N LEU A 98 26.10 17.72 6.59
CA LEU A 98 25.37 16.56 6.10
C LEU A 98 26.25 15.30 5.99
N ASP A 99 27.42 15.40 5.37
CA ASP A 99 28.32 14.25 5.24
C ASP A 99 28.75 13.72 6.61
N THR A 100 28.97 14.62 7.57
CA THR A 100 29.29 14.29 8.97
C THR A 100 28.13 13.56 9.66
N VAL A 101 26.92 14.14 9.59
CA VAL A 101 25.69 13.58 10.18
C VAL A 101 25.35 12.21 9.58
N SER A 102 25.50 12.08 8.27
CA SER A 102 25.23 10.84 7.54
C SER A 102 26.23 9.74 7.92
N GLY A 103 27.52 10.09 8.04
CA GLY A 103 28.56 9.18 8.51
C GLY A 103 28.34 8.70 9.94
N GLU A 104 27.92 9.61 10.82
CA GLU A 104 27.61 9.31 12.23
C GLU A 104 26.37 8.42 12.37
N PHE A 105 25.27 8.73 11.67
CA PHE A 105 24.06 7.91 11.68
C PHE A 105 24.35 6.49 11.17
N LEU A 106 25.07 6.35 10.06
CA LEU A 106 25.48 5.05 9.53
C LEU A 106 26.38 4.26 10.48
N ARG A 107 27.28 4.94 11.21
CA ARG A 107 28.12 4.31 12.23
C ARG A 107 27.26 3.77 13.37
N HIS A 108 26.35 4.57 13.91
CA HIS A 108 25.46 4.15 15.00
C HIS A 108 24.52 3.02 14.59
N LEU A 109 24.05 3.00 13.35
CA LEU A 109 23.29 1.86 12.81
C LEU A 109 24.10 0.55 12.86
N LYS A 110 25.37 0.59 12.44
CA LYS A 110 26.26 -0.58 12.50
C LYS A 110 26.55 -1.01 13.94
N GLU A 111 26.77 -0.07 14.86
CA GLU A 111 26.94 -0.33 16.29
C GLU A 111 25.70 -1.02 16.90
N ASN A 112 24.51 -0.71 16.38
CA ASN A 112 23.24 -1.35 16.75
C ASN A 112 22.91 -2.60 15.92
N ASN A 113 23.90 -3.23 15.28
CA ASN A 113 23.77 -4.44 14.46
C ASN A 113 22.85 -4.33 13.22
N VAL A 114 22.49 -3.12 12.79
CA VAL A 114 21.76 -2.91 11.54
C VAL A 114 22.75 -3.03 10.38
N LYS A 115 22.60 -4.09 9.59
CA LYS A 115 23.49 -4.33 8.44
C LYS A 115 23.06 -3.49 7.25
N ILE A 116 24.05 -3.04 6.49
CA ILE A 116 23.86 -2.46 5.17
C ILE A 116 24.64 -3.36 4.23
N ARG A 117 23.92 -4.00 3.31
CA ARG A 117 24.50 -4.96 2.37
C ARG A 117 24.08 -4.64 0.95
N LYS A 118 24.93 -5.05 0.01
CA LYS A 118 24.59 -5.08 -1.41
C LYS A 118 23.61 -6.21 -1.69
N VAL A 119 22.86 -6.04 -2.75
CA VAL A 119 21.90 -7.04 -3.24
C VAL A 119 22.65 -8.20 -3.87
N GLY A 120 22.22 -9.42 -3.59
CA GLY A 120 22.71 -10.62 -4.27
C GLY A 120 22.26 -10.72 -5.73
N ASP A 121 22.95 -11.52 -6.53
CA ASP A 121 22.55 -11.76 -7.93
C ASP A 121 21.37 -12.75 -8.04
N LEU A 122 20.63 -12.68 -9.16
CA LEU A 122 19.47 -13.56 -9.43
C LEU A 122 19.83 -15.05 -9.48
N ARG A 123 21.07 -15.41 -9.86
CA ARG A 123 21.51 -16.82 -9.91
C ARG A 123 21.60 -17.40 -8.50
N SER A 124 22.13 -16.63 -7.56
CA SER A 124 22.25 -17.01 -6.16
C SER A 124 20.90 -17.12 -5.48
N ILE A 125 19.95 -16.23 -5.81
CA ILE A 125 18.56 -16.35 -5.36
C ILE A 125 17.96 -17.67 -5.86
N ARG A 126 18.12 -17.96 -7.16
CA ARG A 126 17.55 -19.15 -7.77
C ARG A 126 18.15 -20.46 -7.25
N ALA A 127 19.44 -20.45 -6.93
CA ALA A 127 20.13 -21.61 -6.38
C ALA A 127 19.64 -21.98 -4.98
N VAL A 128 19.22 -20.99 -4.18
CA VAL A 128 18.81 -21.19 -2.78
C VAL A 128 17.30 -21.35 -2.65
N LEU A 129 16.53 -20.48 -3.31
CA LEU A 129 15.06 -20.47 -3.17
C LEU A 129 14.35 -21.32 -4.22
N GLY A 130 14.97 -21.59 -5.36
CA GLY A 130 14.33 -22.18 -6.54
C GLY A 130 13.97 -21.15 -7.61
N SER A 131 13.39 -21.63 -8.73
CA SER A 131 13.06 -20.79 -9.89
C SER A 131 11.64 -20.26 -9.91
N GLU A 132 10.73 -20.83 -9.13
CA GLU A 132 9.32 -20.47 -9.14
C GLU A 132 8.78 -20.38 -7.72
N PHE A 133 8.01 -19.32 -7.47
CA PHE A 133 7.37 -19.05 -6.19
C PHE A 133 5.88 -18.81 -6.37
N GLY A 134 5.12 -19.33 -5.41
CA GLY A 134 3.73 -18.95 -5.26
C GLY A 134 3.63 -17.60 -4.57
N GLY A 135 2.47 -16.98 -4.68
CA GLY A 135 2.17 -15.85 -3.84
C GLY A 135 0.73 -15.42 -3.92
N SER A 136 0.41 -14.48 -3.07
CA SER A 136 -0.83 -13.73 -3.09
C SER A 136 -0.49 -12.27 -2.85
N VAL A 137 -1.37 -11.39 -3.28
CA VAL A 137 -1.20 -9.97 -3.07
C VAL A 137 -2.53 -9.35 -2.75
N ALA A 138 -2.55 -8.56 -1.68
CA ALA A 138 -3.70 -7.82 -1.22
C ALA A 138 -3.41 -6.32 -1.22
N ASP A 139 -4.41 -5.55 -1.62
CA ASP A 139 -4.41 -4.10 -1.54
C ASP A 139 -5.81 -3.59 -1.20
N ASP A 140 -5.89 -2.37 -0.68
CA ASP A 140 -7.09 -1.64 -0.35
C ASP A 140 -7.23 -0.39 -1.24
N SER A 141 -8.36 -0.26 -1.92
CA SER A 141 -8.74 0.96 -2.63
C SER A 141 -9.91 1.60 -1.91
N SER A 142 -9.59 2.24 -0.79
CA SER A 142 -10.54 3.07 -0.06
C SER A 142 -10.76 4.40 -0.78
N ARG A 143 -12.02 4.72 -1.13
CA ARG A 143 -12.39 5.99 -1.77
C ARG A 143 -13.49 6.71 -1.00
N PRO A 144 -13.30 8.00 -0.65
CA PRO A 144 -14.42 8.81 -0.20
C PRO A 144 -15.40 8.97 -1.37
N LEU A 145 -16.67 8.71 -1.12
CA LEU A 145 -17.75 9.11 -2.02
C LEU A 145 -17.94 10.62 -1.96
N LYS A 146 -18.54 11.18 -3.02
CA LYS A 146 -18.99 12.57 -3.01
C LYS A 146 -19.82 12.83 -1.75
N SER A 147 -19.47 13.91 -1.07
CA SER A 147 -20.31 14.43 0.00
C SER A 147 -21.50 15.15 -0.64
N HIS A 148 -22.70 14.92 -0.13
CA HIS A 148 -23.90 15.66 -0.48
C HIS A 148 -24.27 16.51 0.73
N VAL A 149 -24.63 17.78 0.54
CA VAL A 149 -24.98 18.68 1.65
C VAL A 149 -26.31 19.32 1.32
N TYR A 150 -27.36 18.95 2.05
CA TYR A 150 -28.70 19.48 1.90
C TYR A 150 -28.98 20.52 2.99
N TRP A 151 -29.82 21.49 2.68
CA TRP A 151 -30.29 22.47 3.64
C TRP A 151 -31.82 22.42 3.68
N TYR A 152 -32.37 22.38 4.90
CA TYR A 152 -33.81 22.29 5.12
C TYR A 152 -34.16 23.04 6.40
N GLY A 153 -34.98 24.11 6.31
CA GLY A 153 -35.52 24.81 7.48
C GLY A 153 -34.48 25.25 8.54
N GLY A 154 -33.28 25.68 8.11
CA GLY A 154 -32.18 26.06 9.01
C GLY A 154 -31.25 24.91 9.44
N THR A 155 -31.55 23.66 9.09
CA THR A 155 -30.71 22.48 9.38
C THR A 155 -29.91 22.07 8.16
N ILE A 156 -28.59 21.87 8.33
CA ILE A 156 -27.68 21.37 7.30
C ILE A 156 -27.56 19.85 7.47
N ILE A 157 -27.94 19.09 6.45
CA ILE A 157 -27.74 17.64 6.39
C ILE A 157 -26.54 17.36 5.48
N ARG A 158 -25.39 17.08 6.08
CA ARG A 158 -24.20 16.62 5.35
C ARG A 158 -24.18 15.10 5.33
N VAL A 159 -24.12 14.54 4.13
CA VAL A 159 -23.94 13.11 3.88
C VAL A 159 -22.61 12.93 3.21
N SER A 160 -21.68 12.26 3.88
CA SER A 160 -20.43 11.83 3.27
C SER A 160 -20.25 10.35 3.58
N SER A 161 -19.87 9.58 2.58
CA SER A 161 -19.65 8.16 2.73
C SER A 161 -18.26 7.80 2.23
N ARG A 162 -17.73 6.67 2.70
CA ARG A 162 -16.49 6.08 2.17
C ARG A 162 -16.82 4.65 1.77
N ILE A 163 -16.37 4.26 0.59
CA ILE A 163 -16.37 2.85 0.20
C ILE A 163 -14.96 2.33 0.46
N ARG A 164 -14.87 1.21 1.19
CA ARG A 164 -13.65 0.42 1.29
C ARG A 164 -13.83 -0.82 0.45
N ILE A 165 -12.94 -0.98 -0.53
CA ILE A 165 -12.87 -2.18 -1.36
C ILE A 165 -11.46 -2.69 -1.23
N GLY A 166 -11.36 -3.94 -0.80
CA GLY A 166 -10.11 -4.66 -0.77
C GLY A 166 -10.13 -5.74 -1.81
N GLY A 167 -8.97 -6.17 -2.27
CA GLY A 167 -8.87 -7.21 -3.27
C GLY A 167 -7.65 -8.06 -3.05
N VAL A 168 -7.79 -9.35 -3.30
CA VAL A 168 -6.72 -10.35 -3.17
C VAL A 168 -6.59 -11.10 -4.48
N LEU A 169 -5.35 -11.23 -4.97
CA LEU A 169 -5.02 -11.95 -6.19
C LEU A 169 -3.90 -12.94 -5.92
N GLY A 170 -4.06 -14.17 -6.41
CA GLY A 170 -2.97 -15.12 -6.49
C GLY A 170 -1.98 -14.69 -7.57
N VAL A 171 -0.70 -14.93 -7.32
CA VAL A 171 0.40 -14.66 -8.23
C VAL A 171 1.39 -15.81 -8.26
N SER A 172 2.17 -15.88 -9.32
CA SER A 172 3.34 -16.76 -9.43
C SER A 172 4.53 -15.92 -9.90
N ILE A 173 5.67 -16.06 -9.24
CA ILE A 173 6.91 -15.35 -9.56
C ILE A 173 7.90 -16.36 -10.12
N GLU A 174 8.41 -16.12 -11.32
CA GLU A 174 9.46 -16.93 -11.93
C GLU A 174 10.76 -16.13 -11.99
N VAL A 175 11.86 -16.69 -11.51
CA VAL A 175 13.17 -16.04 -11.50
C VAL A 175 14.03 -16.57 -12.64
N SER A 176 14.19 -15.73 -13.67
CA SER A 176 15.12 -15.97 -14.77
C SER A 176 16.50 -15.36 -14.51
N ASP A 177 17.48 -15.67 -15.36
CA ASP A 177 18.82 -15.06 -15.31
C ASP A 177 18.80 -13.53 -15.57
N SER A 178 17.70 -13.00 -16.12
CA SER A 178 17.61 -11.60 -16.55
C SER A 178 16.82 -10.73 -15.58
N ALA A 179 15.62 -11.17 -15.19
CA ALA A 179 14.74 -10.50 -14.24
C ALA A 179 13.65 -11.47 -13.76
N PRO A 180 13.05 -11.23 -12.59
CA PRO A 180 11.82 -11.92 -12.20
C PRO A 180 10.64 -11.55 -13.10
N THR A 181 9.88 -12.56 -13.51
CA THR A 181 8.61 -12.44 -14.21
C THR A 181 7.47 -12.75 -13.26
N LEU A 182 6.32 -12.10 -13.47
CA LEU A 182 5.15 -12.24 -12.61
C LEU A 182 3.93 -12.62 -13.45
N SER A 183 3.28 -13.70 -13.05
CA SER A 183 1.99 -14.15 -13.57
C SER A 183 0.93 -13.91 -12.50
N VAL A 184 -0.28 -13.54 -12.91
CA VAL A 184 -1.37 -13.17 -11.99
C VAL A 184 -2.60 -13.99 -12.34
N ASP A 185 -3.28 -14.51 -11.32
CA ASP A 185 -4.53 -15.23 -11.50
C ASP A 185 -5.60 -14.34 -12.14
N GLU A 186 -6.52 -14.95 -12.89
CA GLU A 186 -7.57 -14.23 -13.61
C GLU A 186 -8.61 -13.63 -12.65
N ASN A 187 -8.93 -14.36 -11.58
CA ASN A 187 -10.02 -14.03 -10.65
C ASN A 187 -9.49 -13.36 -9.38
N MET A 188 -9.81 -12.08 -9.22
CA MET A 188 -9.57 -11.34 -7.99
C MET A 188 -10.68 -11.61 -6.99
N ARG A 189 -10.32 -11.99 -5.77
CA ARG A 189 -11.27 -12.00 -4.65
C ARG A 189 -11.45 -10.59 -4.12
N LEU A 190 -12.69 -10.21 -3.80
CA LEU A 190 -13.02 -8.87 -3.32
C LEU A 190 -13.52 -8.90 -1.89
N LEU A 191 -13.15 -7.87 -1.14
CA LEU A 191 -13.76 -7.54 0.13
C LEU A 191 -14.53 -6.21 0.03
N PRO A 192 -15.80 -6.17 0.48
CA PRO A 192 -16.59 -7.32 0.94
C PRO A 192 -16.98 -8.31 -0.18
N GLU A 193 -17.12 -9.60 0.16
CA GLU A 193 -17.32 -10.71 -0.79
C GLU A 193 -18.54 -10.55 -1.72
N HIS A 194 -19.60 -9.89 -1.27
CA HIS A 194 -20.81 -9.68 -2.08
C HIS A 194 -20.57 -8.81 -3.33
N LEU A 195 -19.46 -8.05 -3.37
CA LEU A 195 -19.05 -7.29 -4.55
C LEU A 195 -18.64 -8.19 -5.73
N GLU A 196 -18.22 -9.43 -5.48
CA GLU A 196 -17.85 -10.38 -6.55
C GLU A 196 -19.05 -10.79 -7.41
N LYS A 197 -20.22 -10.96 -6.79
CA LYS A 197 -21.43 -11.50 -7.43
C LYS A 197 -22.28 -10.43 -8.13
N GLY A 198 -21.78 -9.19 -8.23
CA GLY A 198 -22.55 -8.06 -8.74
C GLY A 198 -23.81 -7.77 -7.90
N GLY A 199 -23.84 -8.25 -6.64
CA GLY A 199 -24.93 -7.96 -5.74
C GLY A 199 -25.02 -6.45 -5.52
N THR A 200 -26.24 -5.92 -5.48
CA THR A 200 -26.47 -4.61 -4.86
C THR A 200 -25.82 -4.71 -3.50
N THR A 201 -24.75 -3.96 -3.28
CA THR A 201 -24.25 -3.77 -1.92
C THR A 201 -25.37 -3.00 -1.29
N GLU A 202 -26.28 -3.72 -0.64
CA GLU A 202 -27.53 -3.17 -0.19
C GLU A 202 -27.16 -1.89 0.51
N PHE A 203 -27.52 -0.78 -0.14
CA PHE A 203 -27.35 0.51 0.44
C PHE A 203 -28.35 0.44 1.57
N LYS A 204 -27.96 -0.12 2.70
CA LYS A 204 -28.61 0.14 3.95
C LYS A 204 -28.63 1.65 3.94
N LEU A 205 -29.81 2.23 3.77
CA LEU A 205 -30.03 3.66 3.97
C LEU A 205 -29.68 4.02 5.43
N GLU A 206 -29.41 3.00 6.27
CA GLU A 206 -28.62 3.09 7.49
C GLU A 206 -27.14 3.46 7.30
N ARG A 207 -26.52 3.45 6.12
CA ARG A 207 -25.13 3.91 5.91
C ARG A 207 -24.98 5.43 5.81
N MET A 208 -26.09 6.16 5.72
CA MET A 208 -26.14 7.57 6.12
C MET A 208 -26.48 7.75 7.59
N LYS A 209 -26.90 6.68 8.26
CA LYS A 209 -26.81 6.59 9.71
C LYS A 209 -25.41 6.08 10.15
N VAL A 210 -24.56 5.51 9.29
CA VAL A 210 -23.35 4.79 9.75
C VAL A 210 -22.19 4.70 8.73
N PRO A 211 -20.96 5.17 9.05
CA PRO A 211 -19.73 4.48 8.69
C PRO A 211 -19.51 3.31 9.67
N PHE A 212 -19.51 2.06 9.19
CA PHE A 212 -19.28 0.80 9.97
C PHE A 212 -20.27 0.49 11.13
N ILE A 213 -21.27 -0.36 10.85
CA ILE A 213 -22.36 -0.78 11.77
C ILE A 213 -21.89 -1.87 12.74
N GLN A 214 -20.97 -1.50 13.62
CA GLN A 214 -21.04 -1.97 15.02
C GLN A 214 -21.02 -0.74 15.92
N SER A 215 -20.20 0.24 15.55
CA SER A 215 -19.90 1.44 16.33
C SER A 215 -21.10 2.36 16.51
N TYR A 216 -21.98 2.59 15.52
CA TYR A 216 -23.05 3.59 15.64
C TYR A 216 -24.26 3.14 16.47
N ASP A 217 -24.70 1.89 16.37
CA ASP A 217 -25.82 1.40 17.20
C ASP A 217 -25.38 1.29 18.66
N GLU A 218 -24.13 0.86 18.90
CA GLU A 218 -23.45 1.00 20.19
C GLU A 218 -23.38 2.46 20.62
N ILE A 219 -22.81 3.37 19.83
CA ILE A 219 -22.64 4.80 20.17
C ILE A 219 -23.97 5.53 20.38
N ASN A 220 -25.03 5.21 19.63
CA ASN A 220 -26.35 5.83 19.85
C ASN A 220 -27.11 5.23 21.01
N LYS A 221 -26.96 3.92 21.25
CA LYS A 221 -27.44 3.29 22.47
C LYS A 221 -26.73 3.93 23.65
N ILE A 222 -25.40 3.98 23.62
CA ILE A 222 -24.53 4.65 24.58
C ILE A 222 -24.92 6.12 24.77
N LYS A 223 -25.08 6.89 23.71
CA LYS A 223 -25.45 8.32 23.79
C LYS A 223 -26.82 8.51 24.45
N LYS A 224 -27.79 7.64 24.15
CA LYS A 224 -29.14 7.72 24.72
C LYS A 224 -29.21 7.17 26.15
N GLU A 225 -28.42 6.14 26.45
CA GLU A 225 -28.38 5.43 27.74
C GLU A 225 -27.54 6.20 28.77
N TYR A 226 -26.44 6.83 28.34
CA TYR A 226 -25.49 7.55 29.20
C TYR A 226 -25.46 9.07 28.97
N ASN A 227 -26.35 9.61 28.13
CA ASN A 227 -26.53 11.06 27.90
C ASN A 227 -25.22 11.82 27.54
N LEU A 228 -24.37 11.21 26.69
CA LEU A 228 -23.09 11.80 26.29
C LEU A 228 -23.26 13.04 25.41
N ASP A 229 -22.36 14.02 25.58
CA ASP A 229 -22.30 15.20 24.72
C ASP A 229 -21.77 14.87 23.31
N PHE A 230 -21.85 15.86 22.41
CA PHE A 230 -21.49 15.68 21.00
C PHE A 230 -19.99 15.44 20.78
N GLU A 231 -19.10 16.13 21.49
CA GLU A 231 -17.65 15.99 21.29
C GLU A 231 -17.17 14.64 21.81
N THR A 232 -17.66 14.22 22.98
CA THR A 232 -17.38 12.89 23.54
C THR A 232 -17.87 11.77 22.62
N THR A 233 -19.09 11.90 22.09
CA THR A 233 -19.65 10.95 21.11
C THR A 233 -18.80 10.86 19.84
N LYS A 234 -18.32 12.02 19.35
CA LYS A 234 -17.50 12.11 18.14
C LYS A 234 -16.14 11.47 18.34
N GLU A 235 -15.49 11.68 19.48
CA GLU A 235 -14.21 11.07 19.82
C GLU A 235 -14.31 9.53 19.85
N VAL A 236 -15.34 8.98 20.50
CA VAL A 236 -15.59 7.53 20.50
C VAL A 236 -15.80 7.01 19.07
N ALA A 237 -16.55 7.75 18.24
CA ALA A 237 -16.78 7.38 16.85
C ALA A 237 -15.50 7.37 16.01
N GLU A 238 -14.61 8.35 16.21
CA GLU A 238 -13.31 8.42 15.54
C GLU A 238 -12.44 7.21 15.93
N LYS A 239 -12.36 6.89 17.22
CA LYS A 239 -11.59 5.73 17.74
C LYS A 239 -12.10 4.40 17.19
N LEU A 240 -13.41 4.17 17.23
CA LEU A 240 -13.98 2.94 16.69
C LEU A 240 -13.82 2.86 15.16
N SER A 241 -13.85 3.99 14.44
CA SER A 241 -13.62 4.01 13.00
C SER A 241 -12.19 3.61 12.64
N ASP A 242 -11.21 4.01 13.45
CA ASP A 242 -9.81 3.58 13.30
C ASP A 242 -9.68 2.07 13.53
N TYR A 243 -10.37 1.52 14.52
CA TYR A 243 -10.40 0.07 14.76
C TYR A 243 -11.02 -0.68 13.58
N ASP A 244 -12.07 -0.14 12.97
CA ASP A 244 -12.68 -0.73 11.77
C ASP A 244 -11.72 -0.72 10.55
N ILE A 245 -10.79 0.25 10.47
CA ILE A 245 -9.70 0.23 9.46
C ILE A 245 -8.77 -0.94 9.73
N ILE A 246 -8.38 -1.09 10.99
CA ILE A 246 -7.44 -2.13 11.40
C ILE A 246 -8.05 -3.52 11.16
N ASP A 247 -9.30 -3.76 11.54
CA ASP A 247 -10.01 -5.02 11.31
C ASP A 247 -10.16 -5.35 9.82
N PHE A 248 -10.44 -4.34 8.99
CA PHE A 248 -10.51 -4.52 7.54
C PHE A 248 -9.15 -4.94 6.95
N ASN A 249 -8.07 -4.28 7.39
CA ASN A 249 -6.72 -4.63 6.98
C ASN A 249 -6.33 -6.03 7.46
N GLN A 250 -6.69 -6.43 8.68
CA GLN A 250 -6.50 -7.79 9.18
C GLN A 250 -7.24 -8.82 8.32
N SER A 251 -8.46 -8.50 7.89
CA SER A 251 -9.24 -9.37 7.01
C SER A 251 -8.55 -9.55 5.65
N LEU A 252 -7.99 -8.48 5.08
CA LEU A 252 -7.18 -8.56 3.86
C LEU A 252 -5.91 -9.40 4.04
N ILE A 253 -5.20 -9.20 5.16
CA ILE A 253 -4.01 -9.99 5.49
C ILE A 253 -4.36 -11.48 5.59
N ARG A 254 -5.44 -11.83 6.29
CA ARG A 254 -5.90 -13.23 6.41
C ARG A 254 -6.27 -13.84 5.06
N LEU A 255 -6.98 -13.10 4.21
CA LEU A 255 -7.30 -13.60 2.87
C LEU A 255 -6.05 -13.80 2.02
N ALA A 256 -5.10 -12.86 2.06
CA ALA A 256 -3.82 -13.02 1.38
C ALA A 256 -3.08 -14.26 1.88
N LEU A 257 -3.00 -14.45 3.20
CA LEU A 257 -2.35 -15.62 3.78
C LEU A 257 -3.02 -16.93 3.36
N ASN A 258 -4.34 -17.01 3.41
CA ASN A 258 -5.08 -18.18 2.95
C ASN A 258 -4.73 -18.52 1.49
N GLU A 259 -4.68 -17.52 0.61
CA GLU A 259 -4.26 -17.76 -0.79
C GLU A 259 -2.80 -18.15 -0.93
N ALA A 260 -1.89 -17.56 -0.13
CA ALA A 260 -0.49 -17.95 -0.14
C ALA A 260 -0.32 -19.38 0.36
N VAL A 261 -1.07 -19.82 1.37
CA VAL A 261 -1.09 -21.21 1.87
C VAL A 261 -1.59 -22.17 0.77
N ILE A 262 -2.64 -21.80 0.03
CA ILE A 262 -3.11 -22.60 -1.11
C ILE A 262 -2.00 -22.72 -2.17
N LYS A 263 -1.31 -21.62 -2.50
CA LYS A 263 -0.19 -21.64 -3.46
C LYS A 263 1.00 -22.44 -2.92
N ALA A 264 1.29 -22.40 -1.62
CA ALA A 264 2.38 -23.16 -0.99
C ALA A 264 2.24 -24.68 -1.14
N SER A 265 1.06 -25.19 -1.51
CA SER A 265 0.87 -26.61 -1.89
C SER A 265 1.54 -26.99 -3.21
N SER A 266 1.79 -26.00 -4.08
CA SER A 266 2.31 -26.18 -5.45
C SER A 266 3.70 -25.57 -5.65
N TYR A 267 4.22 -24.86 -4.65
CA TYR A 267 5.50 -24.15 -4.72
C TYR A 267 6.30 -24.38 -3.42
N ASP A 268 7.63 -24.45 -3.55
CA ASP A 268 8.54 -24.61 -2.41
C ASP A 268 8.50 -23.41 -1.46
N LEU A 269 8.11 -22.23 -1.97
CA LEU A 269 7.92 -21.01 -1.21
C LEU A 269 6.70 -20.25 -1.71
N ALA A 270 5.91 -19.69 -0.79
CA ALA A 270 4.83 -18.77 -1.11
C ALA A 270 4.91 -17.47 -0.31
N ILE A 271 4.57 -16.34 -0.95
CA ILE A 271 4.68 -15.01 -0.36
C ILE A 271 3.33 -14.29 -0.41
N ALA A 272 2.82 -13.88 0.76
CA ALA A 272 1.68 -12.99 0.89
C ALA A 272 2.15 -11.53 0.95
N PHE A 273 1.89 -10.78 -0.13
CA PHE A 273 2.22 -9.36 -0.22
C PHE A 273 1.03 -8.50 0.20
N ILE A 274 1.26 -7.55 1.09
CA ILE A 274 0.25 -6.61 1.58
C ILE A 274 0.72 -5.20 1.22
N ASP A 275 -0.14 -4.41 0.58
CA ASP A 275 0.10 -2.97 0.48
C ASP A 275 -0.12 -2.29 1.83
N GLY A 276 0.95 -1.83 2.45
CA GLY A 276 0.93 -1.21 3.76
C GLY A 276 1.52 -2.05 4.89
N SER A 277 1.21 -1.63 6.12
CA SER A 277 1.78 -2.17 7.36
C SER A 277 1.08 -3.47 7.77
N ILE A 278 1.88 -4.50 8.13
CA ILE A 278 1.41 -5.72 8.79
C ILE A 278 1.43 -5.61 10.33
N LEU A 279 1.76 -4.43 10.84
CA LEU A 279 1.67 -4.08 12.25
C LEU A 279 0.32 -3.43 12.58
N PRO A 280 -0.23 -3.66 13.79
CA PRO A 280 -1.45 -2.97 14.24
C PRO A 280 -1.29 -1.46 14.13
N GLY A 281 -2.29 -0.78 13.59
CA GLY A 281 -2.35 0.69 13.57
C GLY A 281 -2.31 1.30 14.97
N HIS A 282 -2.45 2.63 15.07
CA HIS A 282 -2.52 3.27 16.37
C HIS A 282 -3.73 2.74 17.14
N LEU A 283 -3.48 2.08 18.27
CA LEU A 283 -4.49 1.70 19.25
C LEU A 283 -4.37 2.69 20.38
N ASP A 284 -5.45 3.40 20.72
CA ASP A 284 -5.41 4.46 21.72
C ASP A 284 -4.79 3.93 23.02
N PRO A 285 -3.63 4.45 23.46
CA PRO A 285 -2.95 3.95 24.65
C PRO A 285 -3.67 4.34 25.95
N TYR A 286 -4.61 5.29 25.90
CA TYR A 286 -5.34 5.79 27.07
C TYR A 286 -6.32 4.77 27.64
N TYR A 287 -7.03 4.03 26.77
CA TYR A 287 -7.96 2.99 27.22
C TYR A 287 -7.25 1.65 27.36
N THR A 288 -7.13 1.24 28.62
CA THR A 288 -6.53 -0.03 29.08
C THR A 288 -7.46 -0.63 30.14
N PRO A 289 -7.33 -1.92 30.49
CA PRO A 289 -8.15 -2.51 31.54
C PRO A 289 -8.12 -1.71 32.85
N ASP A 290 -6.95 -1.18 33.24
CA ASP A 290 -6.77 -0.31 34.41
C ASP A 290 -7.65 0.96 34.40
N TYR A 291 -8.15 1.39 33.24
CA TYR A 291 -9.06 2.53 33.13
C TYR A 291 -10.38 2.28 33.87
N LEU A 292 -10.88 1.03 33.85
CA LEU A 292 -12.13 0.65 34.51
C LEU A 292 -12.01 0.69 36.05
N GLU A 293 -10.79 0.66 36.59
CA GLU A 293 -10.51 0.71 38.03
C GLU A 293 -10.41 2.14 38.59
N LYS A 294 -10.44 3.16 37.73
CA LYS A 294 -10.39 4.56 38.16
C LYS A 294 -11.67 4.98 38.90
N ASP A 295 -11.54 6.00 39.75
CA ASP A 295 -12.70 6.64 40.39
C ASP A 295 -13.62 7.30 39.32
N GLU A 296 -14.93 7.35 39.56
CA GLU A 296 -15.89 7.89 38.58
C GLU A 296 -15.58 9.35 38.17
N GLU A 297 -15.03 10.15 39.09
CA GLU A 297 -14.65 11.55 38.83
C GLU A 297 -13.43 11.67 37.88
N GLU A 298 -12.67 10.59 37.70
CA GLU A 298 -11.50 10.52 36.81
C GLU A 298 -11.82 9.86 35.45
N LYS A 299 -13.05 9.35 35.27
CA LYS A 299 -13.48 8.70 34.04
C LYS A 299 -14.10 9.72 33.07
N GLU A 300 -13.53 9.81 31.88
CA GLU A 300 -14.04 10.61 30.75
C GLU A 300 -15.19 9.93 29.99
N LEU A 301 -15.30 8.61 30.12
CA LEU A 301 -16.27 7.77 29.43
C LEU A 301 -16.91 6.77 30.41
N PRO A 302 -18.20 6.43 30.24
CA PRO A 302 -18.85 5.35 30.97
C PRO A 302 -18.16 4.00 30.72
N ASP A 303 -18.22 3.12 31.71
CA ASP A 303 -17.53 1.83 31.70
C ASP A 303 -17.94 0.96 30.51
N GLU A 304 -19.22 0.96 30.12
CA GLU A 304 -19.73 0.12 29.02
C GLU A 304 -19.19 0.58 27.65
N VAL A 305 -18.92 1.87 27.49
CA VAL A 305 -18.27 2.43 26.29
C VAL A 305 -16.82 1.96 26.24
N VAL A 306 -16.15 2.04 27.39
CA VAL A 306 -14.76 1.63 27.53
C VAL A 306 -14.63 0.13 27.30
N GLU A 307 -15.51 -0.69 27.87
CA GLU A 307 -15.58 -2.13 27.63
C GLU A 307 -15.67 -2.43 26.13
N THR A 308 -16.54 -1.75 25.38
CA THR A 308 -16.64 -1.90 23.92
C THR A 308 -15.31 -1.60 23.21
N ILE A 309 -14.63 -0.51 23.61
CA ILE A 309 -13.31 -0.13 23.07
C ILE A 309 -12.26 -1.20 23.41
N LEU A 310 -12.25 -1.68 24.66
CA LEU A 310 -11.30 -2.67 25.17
C LEU A 310 -11.51 -4.03 24.48
N GLU A 311 -12.74 -4.51 24.35
CA GLU A 311 -13.07 -5.77 23.66
C GLU A 311 -12.56 -5.77 22.22
N ARG A 312 -12.80 -4.68 21.48
CA ARG A 312 -12.31 -4.56 20.10
C ARG A 312 -10.79 -4.48 20.03
N LYS A 313 -10.16 -3.72 20.92
CA LYS A 313 -8.71 -3.61 21.01
C LYS A 313 -8.07 -4.97 21.32
N GLU A 314 -8.64 -5.71 22.27
CA GLU A 314 -8.20 -7.07 22.60
C GLU A 314 -8.34 -8.00 21.39
N ARG A 315 -9.50 -7.98 20.72
CA ARG A 315 -9.74 -8.77 19.49
C ARG A 315 -8.70 -8.47 18.41
N ILE A 316 -8.44 -7.19 18.14
CA ILE A 316 -7.43 -6.75 17.17
C ILE A 316 -6.05 -7.29 17.54
N LEU A 317 -5.62 -7.12 18.80
CA LEU A 317 -4.33 -7.59 19.28
C LEU A 317 -4.20 -9.11 19.14
N ARG A 318 -5.20 -9.88 19.59
CA ARG A 318 -5.24 -11.34 19.46
C ARG A 318 -5.18 -11.78 18.01
N ASN A 319 -5.88 -11.09 17.11
CA ASN A 319 -5.87 -11.39 15.68
C ASN A 319 -4.48 -11.20 15.05
N PHE A 320 -3.77 -10.11 15.37
CA PHE A 320 -2.39 -9.93 14.89
C PHE A 320 -1.46 -11.02 15.42
N MET A 321 -1.55 -11.35 16.71
CA MET A 321 -0.74 -12.42 17.29
C MET A 321 -1.03 -13.78 16.64
N SER A 322 -2.30 -14.07 16.35
CA SER A 322 -2.71 -15.26 15.61
C SER A 322 -2.12 -15.29 14.20
N ILE A 323 -2.18 -14.17 13.45
CA ILE A 323 -1.58 -14.03 12.12
C ILE A 323 -0.07 -14.29 12.18
N TYR A 324 0.62 -13.72 13.18
CA TYR A 324 2.05 -13.88 13.33
C TYR A 324 2.42 -15.33 13.61
N GLU A 325 1.75 -15.97 14.57
CA GLU A 325 2.02 -17.38 14.90
C GLU A 325 1.71 -18.32 13.74
N GLU A 326 0.67 -18.05 12.95
CA GLU A 326 0.32 -18.82 11.76
C GLU A 326 1.45 -18.80 10.71
N VAL A 327 1.98 -17.61 10.40
CA VAL A 327 3.12 -17.46 9.47
C VAL A 327 4.37 -18.13 10.05
N ARG A 328 4.64 -17.91 11.34
CA ARG A 328 5.81 -18.47 12.03
C ARG A 328 5.79 -19.99 12.11
N SER A 329 4.61 -20.59 12.28
CA SER A 329 4.39 -22.05 12.32
C SER A 329 4.27 -22.66 10.92
N SER A 330 4.14 -21.84 9.88
CA SER A 330 4.12 -22.33 8.51
C SER A 330 5.49 -22.90 8.12
N LYS A 331 5.51 -23.82 7.16
CA LYS A 331 6.76 -24.40 6.63
C LYS A 331 7.48 -23.42 5.69
N ASN A 332 6.72 -22.70 4.86
CA ASN A 332 7.24 -22.01 3.68
C ASN A 332 6.37 -20.82 3.22
N VAL A 333 5.55 -20.24 4.12
CA VAL A 333 4.76 -19.05 3.81
C VAL A 333 5.40 -17.83 4.47
N ILE A 334 5.62 -16.77 3.69
CA ILE A 334 6.17 -15.50 4.17
C ILE A 334 5.08 -14.43 4.07
N LEU A 335 4.97 -13.60 5.10
CA LEU A 335 4.11 -12.41 5.09
C LEU A 335 4.95 -11.14 4.92
N VAL A 336 4.58 -10.30 3.95
CA VAL A 336 5.30 -9.08 3.60
C VAL A 336 4.34 -7.90 3.57
N GLY A 337 4.59 -6.88 4.39
CA GLY A 337 3.97 -5.56 4.26
C GLY A 337 4.90 -4.59 3.56
N ALA A 338 4.52 -4.05 2.40
CA ALA A 338 5.29 -3.03 1.70
C ALA A 338 4.71 -1.64 1.94
N ILE A 339 5.48 -0.78 2.60
CA ILE A 339 5.03 0.54 3.04
C ILE A 339 5.60 1.60 2.09
N LYS A 340 4.76 2.05 1.15
CA LYS A 340 5.10 3.03 0.10
C LYS A 340 5.50 4.41 0.66
N ARG A 341 4.89 4.82 1.77
CA ARG A 341 5.18 6.07 2.50
C ARG A 341 5.17 5.80 3.98
N SER A 342 6.20 6.26 4.67
CA SER A 342 6.39 6.01 6.07
C SER A 342 6.81 7.25 6.82
N ASN A 343 6.17 7.47 7.97
CA ASN A 343 6.59 8.44 8.98
C ASN A 343 7.41 7.76 10.10
N ASP A 344 7.85 6.52 9.88
CA ASP A 344 8.62 5.75 10.86
C ASP A 344 9.95 6.44 11.18
N MET A 345 10.27 6.45 12.47
CA MET A 345 11.52 7.00 13.04
C MET A 345 12.21 5.93 13.91
N SER A 346 11.97 4.65 13.62
CA SER A 346 12.46 3.54 14.42
C SER A 346 13.99 3.42 14.38
N LEU A 347 14.64 3.73 13.26
CA LEU A 347 16.10 3.73 13.15
C LEU A 347 16.73 4.88 13.95
N GLN A 348 16.09 6.04 13.93
CA GLN A 348 16.44 7.19 14.77
C GLN A 348 16.30 6.86 16.26
N ALA A 349 15.19 6.25 16.65
CA ALA A 349 14.98 5.79 18.03
C ALA A 349 16.01 4.72 18.45
N LEU A 350 16.38 3.81 17.55
CA LEU A 350 17.38 2.77 17.79
C LEU A 350 18.79 3.36 18.02
N THR A 351 19.13 4.41 17.29
CA THR A 351 20.44 5.07 17.35
C THR A 351 20.48 6.22 18.37
N ASN A 352 19.33 6.55 18.97
CA ASN A 352 19.15 7.71 19.84
C ASN A 352 19.57 9.04 19.17
N THR A 353 19.36 9.15 17.86
CA THR A 353 19.59 10.38 17.07
C THR A 353 18.27 10.78 16.43
N TYR A 354 17.78 11.99 16.73
CA TYR A 354 16.49 12.46 16.24
C TYR A 354 16.66 13.65 15.30
N TYR A 355 16.03 13.52 14.13
CA TYR A 355 15.91 14.52 13.09
C TYR A 355 14.41 14.74 12.82
N ASP A 356 14.02 15.95 12.46
CA ASP A 356 12.60 16.31 12.21
C ASP A 356 12.09 15.79 10.85
N VAL A 357 12.53 14.61 10.43
CA VAL A 357 12.13 13.95 9.18
C VAL A 357 12.07 12.42 9.35
N PRO A 358 11.23 11.71 8.57
CA PRO A 358 11.14 10.25 8.63
C PRO A 358 12.44 9.55 8.24
N ASP A 359 12.64 8.32 8.72
CA ASP A 359 13.79 7.47 8.39
C ASP A 359 13.97 7.28 6.88
N SER A 360 12.87 7.10 6.14
CA SER A 360 12.93 6.93 4.69
C SER A 360 13.54 8.15 3.97
N ASN A 361 13.30 9.36 4.48
CA ASN A 361 13.87 10.59 3.95
C ASN A 361 15.36 10.69 4.27
N LEU A 362 15.76 10.36 5.50
CA LEU A 362 17.18 10.28 5.89
C LEU A 362 17.92 9.28 5.00
N LEU A 363 17.37 8.08 4.86
CA LEU A 363 18.00 7.00 4.10
C LEU A 363 18.07 7.29 2.60
N PHE A 364 17.14 8.07 2.04
CA PHE A 364 17.18 8.42 0.63
C PHE A 364 18.49 9.11 0.22
N SER A 365 19.05 9.97 1.06
CA SER A 365 20.32 10.68 0.79
C SER A 365 21.56 9.89 1.20
N ILE A 366 21.41 9.01 2.19
CA ILE A 366 22.49 8.23 2.79
C ILE A 366 22.79 6.96 1.98
N LEU A 367 21.75 6.30 1.47
CA LEU A 367 21.87 5.11 0.62
C LEU A 367 22.15 5.55 -0.82
N LYS A 368 23.44 5.72 -1.12
CA LYS A 368 23.93 6.26 -2.40
C LYS A 368 23.76 5.31 -3.60
N GLU A 369 23.63 3.99 -3.39
CA GLU A 369 23.38 2.99 -4.44
C GLU A 369 22.62 1.76 -3.89
N GLU A 370 22.19 0.86 -4.79
CA GLU A 370 21.49 -0.42 -4.58
C GLU A 370 21.87 -1.11 -3.25
N GLY A 371 20.94 -1.07 -2.29
CA GLY A 371 21.27 -1.43 -0.93
C GLY A 371 20.08 -1.87 -0.12
N ILE A 372 20.31 -2.89 0.70
CA ILE A 372 19.37 -3.40 1.69
C ILE A 372 19.91 -3.03 3.06
N LEU A 373 19.12 -2.28 3.82
CA LEU A 373 19.37 -1.95 5.21
C LEU A 373 18.42 -2.75 6.10
N GLY A 374 18.97 -3.54 7.01
CA GLY A 374 18.24 -4.41 7.93
C GLY A 374 18.94 -5.76 8.13
N PRO A 375 18.30 -6.72 8.82
CA PRO A 375 17.03 -6.54 9.54
C PRO A 375 17.17 -5.61 10.74
N PHE A 376 16.06 -5.00 11.13
CA PHE A 376 15.87 -4.39 12.45
C PHE A 376 14.41 -4.59 12.89
N ILE A 377 14.13 -4.43 14.17
CA ILE A 377 12.77 -4.50 14.71
C ILE A 377 12.37 -3.11 15.17
N LYS A 378 11.22 -2.64 14.70
CA LYS A 378 10.73 -1.29 15.00
C LYS A 378 10.48 -1.06 16.48
N HIS A 379 10.67 0.17 16.93
CA HIS A 379 10.37 0.62 18.29
C HIS A 379 8.95 0.22 18.73
N ARG A 380 7.96 0.48 17.86
CA ARG A 380 6.55 0.17 18.12
C ARG A 380 6.25 -1.31 18.31
N VAL A 381 7.09 -2.21 17.79
CA VAL A 381 6.97 -3.65 18.03
C VAL A 381 7.61 -3.99 19.38
N LYS A 382 8.83 -3.52 19.61
CA LYS A 382 9.63 -3.81 20.82
C LYS A 382 9.07 -3.23 22.11
N LYS A 383 8.40 -2.08 22.05
CA LYS A 383 7.90 -1.38 23.23
C LYS A 383 6.38 -1.32 23.22
N GLU A 384 5.82 -0.55 22.29
CA GLU A 384 4.39 -0.20 22.31
C GLU A 384 3.51 -1.46 22.23
N LEU A 385 3.74 -2.34 21.24
CA LEU A 385 2.95 -3.57 21.09
C LEU A 385 3.10 -4.50 22.30
N ILE A 386 4.33 -4.73 22.77
CA ILE A 386 4.58 -5.58 23.95
C ILE A 386 3.88 -5.02 25.19
N GLU A 387 3.92 -3.70 25.40
CA GLU A 387 3.22 -3.05 26.51
C GLU A 387 1.71 -3.24 26.40
N GLN A 388 1.13 -3.03 25.21
CA GLN A 388 -0.30 -3.26 24.98
C GLN A 388 -0.67 -4.73 25.24
N LEU A 389 0.10 -5.70 24.76
CA LEU A 389 -0.17 -7.12 25.00
C LEU A 389 -0.14 -7.47 26.50
N LYS A 390 0.81 -6.89 27.27
CA LYS A 390 0.87 -7.06 28.73
C LYS A 390 -0.38 -6.51 29.41
N LYS A 391 -0.81 -5.29 29.06
CA LYS A 391 -1.99 -4.66 29.66
C LYS A 391 -3.27 -5.48 29.43
N PHE A 392 -3.37 -6.15 28.28
CA PHE A 392 -4.50 -7.01 27.93
C PHE A 392 -4.32 -8.48 28.33
N ASN A 393 -3.27 -8.83 29.10
CA ASN A 393 -2.94 -10.21 29.47
C ASN A 393 -2.92 -11.19 28.27
N ILE A 394 -2.50 -10.71 27.11
CA ILE A 394 -2.37 -11.52 25.90
C ILE A 394 -1.00 -12.22 25.93
N PRO A 395 -0.92 -13.55 25.73
CA PRO A 395 0.34 -14.28 25.75
C PRO A 395 1.34 -13.70 24.76
N ILE A 396 2.54 -13.39 25.26
CA ILE A 396 3.66 -12.94 24.46
C ILE A 396 4.56 -14.16 24.21
N PRO A 397 4.92 -14.48 22.95
CA PRO A 397 5.82 -15.58 22.66
C PRO A 397 7.16 -15.38 23.38
N LYS A 398 7.81 -16.47 23.76
CA LYS A 398 9.13 -16.38 24.39
C LYS A 398 10.17 -15.94 23.37
N GLU A 399 11.19 -15.21 23.82
CA GLU A 399 12.38 -14.93 23.02
C GLU A 399 12.98 -16.24 22.50
N GLU A 400 13.34 -16.27 21.22
CA GLU A 400 14.00 -17.41 20.60
C GLU A 400 15.52 -17.32 20.77
N ASP A 401 16.29 -18.17 20.08
CA ASP A 401 17.74 -18.29 20.27
C ASP A 401 18.43 -16.91 20.27
N PRO A 402 19.03 -16.48 21.40
CA PRO A 402 19.65 -15.16 21.53
C PRO A 402 20.86 -14.97 20.59
N LYS A 403 21.33 -16.04 19.92
CA LYS A 403 22.37 -15.98 18.89
C LYS A 403 21.83 -15.68 17.49
N ASP A 404 20.57 -15.99 17.19
CA ASP A 404 19.96 -15.75 15.88
C ASP A 404 19.64 -14.25 15.74
N ARG A 405 20.37 -13.53 14.89
CA ARG A 405 20.24 -12.07 14.73
C ARG A 405 18.89 -11.60 14.22
N ILE A 406 18.12 -12.50 13.60
CA ILE A 406 16.84 -12.20 12.96
C ILE A 406 15.68 -12.59 13.90
N ARG A 407 15.94 -13.47 14.89
CA ARG A 407 14.90 -14.07 15.73
C ARG A 407 15.01 -13.78 17.24
N LYS A 408 15.83 -12.83 17.67
CA LYS A 408 16.07 -12.57 19.10
C LYS A 408 14.85 -12.10 19.89
N GLU A 409 13.88 -11.48 19.24
CA GLU A 409 12.76 -10.84 19.92
C GLU A 409 11.59 -11.81 20.15
N SER A 410 10.76 -11.53 21.15
CA SER A 410 9.49 -12.23 21.38
C SER A 410 8.51 -12.12 20.22
N ILE A 411 8.50 -10.97 19.53
CA ILE A 411 7.68 -10.72 18.34
C ILE A 411 8.60 -10.32 17.20
N VAL A 412 8.72 -11.18 16.19
CA VAL A 412 9.71 -11.07 15.12
C VAL A 412 9.07 -10.57 13.83
N VAL A 413 8.96 -9.24 13.72
CA VAL A 413 8.60 -8.55 12.47
C VAL A 413 9.83 -7.81 11.94
N ASN A 414 10.55 -8.46 11.03
CA ASN A 414 11.80 -7.96 10.49
C ASN A 414 11.56 -6.84 9.50
N SER A 415 12.05 -5.66 9.83
CA SER A 415 11.93 -4.47 9.01
C SER A 415 13.20 -4.25 8.20
N TYR A 416 13.02 -3.83 6.96
CA TYR A 416 14.10 -3.48 6.04
C TYR A 416 13.75 -2.19 5.29
N TYR A 417 14.79 -1.46 4.89
CA TYR A 417 14.71 -0.45 3.85
C TYR A 417 15.47 -0.94 2.63
N ILE A 418 14.79 -1.04 1.50
CA ILE A 418 15.35 -1.52 0.24
C ILE A 418 15.40 -0.35 -0.74
N LYS A 419 16.62 0.11 -1.05
CA LYS A 419 16.87 1.16 -2.03
C LYS A 419 17.07 0.52 -3.40
N GLY A 420 16.05 0.67 -4.25
CA GLY A 420 16.08 0.26 -5.66
C GLY A 420 16.95 1.21 -6.50
N ARG A 421 16.33 2.26 -7.03
CA ARG A 421 16.99 3.28 -7.87
C ARG A 421 17.41 4.52 -7.08
N VAL A 422 18.40 5.25 -7.60
CA VAL A 422 18.91 6.48 -6.96
C VAL A 422 17.84 7.56 -6.84
N ASP A 423 16.98 7.71 -7.86
CA ASP A 423 15.88 8.68 -7.93
C ASP A 423 14.58 8.25 -7.22
N MET A 424 14.63 7.12 -6.50
CA MET A 424 13.48 6.51 -5.84
C MET A 424 13.65 6.48 -4.32
N MET A 425 12.59 6.77 -3.56
CA MET A 425 12.61 6.60 -2.11
C MET A 425 12.94 5.13 -1.73
N PRO A 426 13.65 4.85 -0.62
CA PRO A 426 13.81 3.49 -0.14
C PRO A 426 12.44 2.90 0.21
N LEU A 427 12.15 1.69 -0.25
CA LEU A 427 10.92 0.99 0.13
C LEU A 427 11.10 0.41 1.53
N GLN A 428 10.19 0.73 2.44
CA GLN A 428 10.12 0.03 3.71
C GLN A 428 9.34 -1.26 3.55
N VAL A 429 9.92 -2.38 3.97
CA VAL A 429 9.24 -3.68 4.00
C VAL A 429 9.31 -4.28 5.40
N ASP A 430 8.17 -4.75 5.88
CA ASP A 430 8.03 -5.49 7.13
C ASP A 430 7.76 -6.95 6.78
N ILE A 431 8.55 -7.88 7.32
CA ILE A 431 8.54 -9.28 6.91
C ILE A 431 8.45 -10.18 8.14
N ILE A 432 7.52 -11.15 8.06
CA ILE A 432 7.45 -12.27 9.01
C ILE A 432 7.81 -13.53 8.24
N PHE A 433 8.78 -14.25 8.77
CA PHE A 433 9.30 -15.47 8.19
C PHE A 433 8.90 -16.71 9.00
N PRO A 434 8.80 -17.88 8.36
CA PRO A 434 8.74 -19.17 9.05
C PRO A 434 9.85 -19.31 10.10
N ARG A 435 9.56 -20.02 11.21
CA ARG A 435 10.53 -20.26 12.29
C ARG A 435 11.71 -21.13 11.84
N ASP A 436 11.51 -22.02 10.88
CA ASP A 436 12.54 -23.00 10.49
C ASP A 436 13.30 -22.61 9.21
N MET A 437 13.05 -21.42 8.65
CA MET A 437 13.76 -20.92 7.46
C MET A 437 15.21 -20.52 7.79
N ASP A 438 16.19 -20.89 6.97
CA ASP A 438 17.60 -20.58 7.26
C ASP A 438 17.98 -19.11 6.93
N GLU A 439 19.03 -18.58 7.57
CA GLU A 439 19.46 -17.18 7.35
C GLU A 439 19.80 -16.86 5.89
N GLU A 440 20.28 -17.83 5.11
CA GLU A 440 20.64 -17.62 3.72
C GLU A 440 19.38 -17.42 2.86
N MET A 441 18.37 -18.27 3.03
CA MET A 441 17.05 -18.14 2.42
C MET A 441 16.41 -16.80 2.77
N LEU A 442 16.48 -16.39 4.05
CA LEU A 442 15.96 -15.10 4.50
C LEU A 442 16.60 -13.93 3.73
N ASP A 443 17.94 -13.92 3.63
CA ASP A 443 18.67 -12.90 2.88
C ASP A 443 18.31 -12.93 1.38
N LYS A 444 18.12 -14.12 0.78
CA LYS A 444 17.71 -14.26 -0.63
C LYS A 444 16.28 -13.82 -0.92
N VAL A 445 15.35 -13.98 0.04
CA VAL A 445 13.99 -13.46 -0.11
C VAL A 445 14.00 -11.93 -0.16
N VAL A 446 14.80 -11.29 0.70
CA VAL A 446 14.94 -9.83 0.68
C VAL A 446 15.63 -9.36 -0.61
N ASP A 447 16.63 -10.12 -1.10
CA ASP A 447 17.23 -9.86 -2.42
C ASP A 447 16.19 -9.95 -3.55
N LEU A 448 15.30 -10.94 -3.52
CA LEU A 448 14.21 -11.06 -4.49
C LEU A 448 13.32 -9.81 -4.51
N PHE A 449 13.00 -9.25 -3.34
CA PHE A 449 12.17 -8.04 -3.25
C PHE A 449 12.81 -6.83 -3.91
N TYR A 450 14.14 -6.68 -3.82
CA TYR A 450 14.84 -5.64 -4.56
C TYR A 450 14.52 -5.69 -6.07
N TYR A 451 14.57 -6.88 -6.68
CA TYR A 451 14.28 -7.06 -8.11
C TYR A 451 12.79 -6.93 -8.47
N LEU A 452 11.91 -6.88 -7.46
CA LEU A 452 10.48 -6.65 -7.64
C LEU A 452 10.09 -5.19 -7.39
N ILE A 453 11.02 -4.29 -7.01
CA ILE A 453 10.71 -2.89 -6.79
C ILE A 453 10.44 -2.17 -8.11
N GLU A 454 9.34 -1.43 -8.15
CA GLU A 454 8.96 -0.56 -9.26
C GLU A 454 8.45 0.80 -8.76
N PRO A 455 8.52 1.86 -9.59
CA PRO A 455 7.88 3.13 -9.27
C PRO A 455 6.35 2.99 -9.30
N SER A 456 5.70 3.55 -8.27
CA SER A 456 4.25 3.76 -8.25
C SER A 456 3.91 5.11 -8.87
N GLU A 457 3.47 5.12 -10.13
CA GLU A 457 3.14 6.34 -10.89
C GLU A 457 2.06 7.18 -10.20
N ARG A 458 1.03 6.51 -9.64
CA ARG A 458 -0.08 7.15 -8.92
C ARG A 458 0.42 7.94 -7.70
N HIS A 459 1.20 7.30 -6.84
CA HIS A 459 1.69 7.90 -5.60
C HIS A 459 2.79 8.94 -5.86
N THR A 460 3.60 8.73 -6.90
CA THR A 460 4.56 9.71 -7.40
C THR A 460 3.85 10.98 -7.88
N SER A 461 2.84 10.84 -8.74
CA SER A 461 2.05 11.96 -9.25
C SER A 461 1.33 12.73 -8.14
N TYR A 462 0.80 12.03 -7.13
CA TYR A 462 0.18 12.66 -5.97
C TYR A 462 1.20 13.44 -5.12
N SER A 463 2.41 12.90 -4.94
CA SER A 463 3.51 13.57 -4.23
C SER A 463 3.83 14.91 -4.89
N ILE A 464 4.10 14.89 -6.20
CA ILE A 464 4.45 16.06 -6.99
C ILE A 464 3.36 17.13 -6.92
N LYS A 465 2.09 16.74 -7.09
CA LYS A 465 0.95 17.67 -7.03
C LYS A 465 0.75 18.31 -5.66
N SER A 466 1.17 17.63 -4.59
CA SER A 466 1.02 18.11 -3.21
C SER A 466 2.20 18.98 -2.76
N GLY A 467 3.04 19.45 -3.69
CA GLY A 467 4.24 20.22 -3.37
C GLY A 467 5.43 19.37 -2.93
N GLY A 468 5.33 18.04 -3.06
CA GLY A 468 6.44 17.12 -2.84
C GLY A 468 7.49 17.26 -3.95
N GLU A 469 8.75 17.10 -3.58
CA GLU A 469 9.86 17.03 -4.52
C GLU A 469 9.70 15.78 -5.42
N GLY A 470 10.16 15.86 -6.67
CA GLY A 470 9.81 14.95 -7.79
C GLY A 470 10.31 13.50 -7.72
N TRP A 471 10.38 12.91 -6.54
CA TRP A 471 10.89 11.57 -6.28
C TRP A 471 9.90 10.48 -6.64
N PHE A 472 10.42 9.36 -7.15
CA PHE A 472 9.60 8.18 -7.36
C PHE A 472 9.28 7.51 -6.02
N ILE A 473 7.99 7.26 -5.80
CA ILE A 473 7.52 6.45 -4.66
C ILE A 473 7.61 4.97 -5.05
N PRO A 474 8.39 4.14 -4.33
CA PRO A 474 8.53 2.72 -4.65
C PRO A 474 7.29 1.92 -4.27
N THR A 475 7.11 0.77 -4.92
CA THR A 475 6.23 -0.31 -4.49
C THR A 475 6.77 -1.65 -5.01
N LEU A 476 6.17 -2.76 -4.60
CA LEU A 476 6.47 -4.06 -5.19
C LEU A 476 5.58 -4.30 -6.41
N ARG A 477 6.13 -4.91 -7.44
CA ARG A 477 5.43 -5.22 -8.69
C ARG A 477 4.12 -5.98 -8.50
N PRO A 478 4.02 -7.03 -7.65
CA PRO A 478 2.74 -7.66 -7.35
C PRO A 478 1.69 -6.67 -6.84
N ILE A 479 2.09 -5.79 -5.91
CA ILE A 479 1.21 -4.79 -5.30
C ILE A 479 0.71 -3.80 -6.33
N LYS A 480 1.58 -3.31 -7.22
CA LYS A 480 1.20 -2.39 -8.29
C LYS A 480 0.09 -2.96 -9.18
N ILE A 481 0.17 -4.24 -9.57
CA ILE A 481 -0.83 -4.85 -10.43
C ILE A 481 -2.19 -4.93 -9.74
N VAL A 482 -2.20 -5.28 -8.46
CA VAL A 482 -3.44 -5.34 -7.69
C VAL A 482 -4.01 -3.95 -7.43
N ASP A 483 -3.19 -2.95 -7.11
CA ASP A 483 -3.62 -1.54 -6.97
C ASP A 483 -4.30 -1.05 -8.24
N GLU A 484 -3.75 -1.34 -9.42
CA GLU A 484 -4.37 -0.98 -10.70
C GLU A 484 -5.74 -1.68 -10.90
N LYS A 485 -5.82 -3.00 -10.64
CA LYS A 485 -7.06 -3.78 -10.79
C LYS A 485 -8.14 -3.36 -9.79
N ILE A 486 -7.80 -3.23 -8.51
CA ILE A 486 -8.74 -2.79 -7.46
C ILE A 486 -9.14 -1.34 -7.70
N SER A 487 -8.22 -0.46 -8.10
CA SER A 487 -8.55 0.93 -8.39
C SER A 487 -9.51 1.08 -9.57
N ALA A 488 -9.38 0.24 -10.61
CA ALA A 488 -10.35 0.18 -11.69
C ALA A 488 -11.71 -0.29 -11.17
N LYS A 489 -11.73 -1.37 -10.39
CA LYS A 489 -12.97 -1.91 -9.83
C LYS A 489 -13.67 -0.95 -8.86
N SER A 490 -12.88 -0.25 -8.05
CA SER A 490 -13.32 0.76 -7.09
C SER A 490 -14.00 1.94 -7.80
N LYS A 491 -13.49 2.38 -8.96
CA LYS A 491 -14.16 3.41 -9.78
C LYS A 491 -15.49 2.93 -10.34
N GLU A 492 -15.58 1.69 -10.83
CA GLU A 492 -16.85 1.14 -11.32
C GLU A 492 -17.90 1.12 -10.21
N ILE A 493 -17.49 0.64 -9.03
CA ILE A 493 -18.35 0.56 -7.85
C ILE A 493 -18.75 1.96 -7.38
N GLU A 494 -17.81 2.90 -7.31
CA GLU A 494 -18.05 4.30 -6.97
C GLU A 494 -19.18 4.91 -7.83
N ILE A 495 -19.17 4.70 -9.16
CA ILE A 495 -20.22 5.21 -10.06
C ILE A 495 -21.60 4.64 -9.73
N VAL A 496 -21.70 3.33 -9.49
CA VAL A 496 -22.96 2.66 -9.15
C VAL A 496 -23.47 3.18 -7.80
N PHE A 497 -22.59 3.25 -6.81
CA PHE A 497 -22.94 3.71 -5.47
C PHE A 497 -23.30 5.18 -5.41
N GLU A 498 -22.61 6.06 -6.14
CA GLU A 498 -22.99 7.48 -6.20
C GLU A 498 -24.39 7.66 -6.77
N LYS A 499 -24.77 6.83 -7.76
CA LYS A 499 -26.12 6.83 -8.33
C LYS A 499 -27.17 6.36 -7.30
N GLU A 500 -26.92 5.26 -6.61
CA GLU A 500 -27.81 4.76 -5.55
C GLU A 500 -27.94 5.75 -4.37
N LEU A 501 -26.81 6.33 -3.95
CA LEU A 501 -26.73 7.37 -2.91
C LEU A 501 -27.60 8.57 -3.29
N ALA A 502 -27.47 9.07 -4.53
CA ALA A 502 -28.25 10.19 -5.02
C ALA A 502 -29.76 9.89 -5.05
N MET A 503 -30.17 8.69 -5.47
CA MET A 503 -31.58 8.28 -5.46
C MET A 503 -32.16 8.24 -4.04
N LYS A 504 -31.43 7.64 -3.10
CA LYS A 504 -31.86 7.53 -1.69
C LYS A 504 -31.92 8.87 -0.98
N LEU A 505 -31.01 9.79 -1.31
CA LEU A 505 -31.08 11.17 -0.86
C LEU A 505 -32.34 11.86 -1.40
N PHE A 506 -32.64 11.67 -2.69
CA PHE A 506 -33.83 12.24 -3.30
C PHE A 506 -35.13 11.75 -2.64
N GLU A 507 -35.22 10.45 -2.30
CA GLU A 507 -36.35 9.89 -1.55
C GLU A 507 -36.50 10.54 -0.16
N LEU A 508 -35.42 10.61 0.62
CA LEU A 508 -35.43 11.26 1.93
C LEU A 508 -35.84 12.73 1.86
N LEU A 509 -35.33 13.46 0.87
CA LEU A 509 -35.68 14.87 0.67
C LEU A 509 -37.13 15.05 0.25
N SER A 510 -37.66 14.13 -0.55
CA SER A 510 -39.08 14.13 -0.93
C SER A 510 -39.96 13.96 0.30
N MET A 511 -39.61 13.04 1.22
CA MET A 511 -40.31 12.89 2.50
C MET A 511 -40.21 14.16 3.37
N PHE A 512 -39.02 14.75 3.49
CA PHE A 512 -38.85 16.01 4.21
C PHE A 512 -39.68 17.14 3.60
N ARG A 513 -39.72 17.24 2.26
CA ARG A 513 -40.56 18.21 1.54
C ARG A 513 -42.05 17.99 1.81
N GLU A 514 -42.53 16.75 1.85
CA GLU A 514 -43.93 16.48 2.19
C GLU A 514 -44.28 16.93 3.61
N LEU A 515 -43.38 16.68 4.57
CA LEU A 515 -43.51 17.19 5.93
C LEU A 515 -43.48 18.72 5.97
N ALA A 516 -42.59 19.35 5.18
CA ALA A 516 -42.51 20.79 5.04
C ALA A 516 -43.82 21.43 4.60
N ILE A 517 -44.42 20.87 3.55
CA ILE A 517 -45.68 21.34 2.99
C ILE A 517 -46.78 21.15 4.02
N LYS A 518 -46.82 19.99 4.69
CA LYS A 518 -47.78 19.68 5.75
C LYS A 518 -47.69 20.67 6.92
N TYR A 519 -46.50 21.14 7.27
CA TYR A 519 -46.25 22.03 8.41
C TYR A 519 -45.92 23.49 8.02
N ASN A 520 -46.05 23.86 6.74
CA ASN A 520 -45.83 25.18 6.14
C ASN A 520 -44.45 25.84 6.42
N VAL A 521 -43.37 25.22 5.94
CA VAL A 521 -41.97 25.70 6.09
C VAL A 521 -41.31 25.98 4.73
N ASP A 522 -40.57 27.09 4.58
CA ASP A 522 -39.89 27.55 3.34
C ASP A 522 -38.47 26.94 3.12
N MET A 523 -38.04 26.71 1.85
CA MET A 523 -36.91 25.79 1.53
C MET A 523 -36.01 26.13 0.33
N ALA A 524 -34.73 25.67 0.38
CA ALA A 524 -33.79 25.68 -0.75
C ALA A 524 -32.75 24.52 -0.69
N VAL A 525 -32.27 24.02 -1.85
CA VAL A 525 -31.34 22.86 -1.93
C VAL A 525 -29.97 23.23 -2.53
N PHE A 526 -28.90 22.70 -1.95
CA PHE A 526 -27.51 22.87 -2.40
C PHE A 526 -26.79 21.50 -2.50
N ALA A 527 -25.62 21.47 -3.13
CA ALA A 527 -24.71 20.31 -3.16
C ALA A 527 -23.27 20.80 -2.98
N TYR A 528 -22.50 20.17 -2.08
CA TYR A 528 -21.11 20.54 -1.79
C TYR A 528 -20.13 19.51 -2.31
N ASN A 529 -19.27 19.88 -3.25
CA ASN A 529 -18.24 19.00 -3.79
C ASN A 529 -16.96 19.11 -2.94
N SER A 530 -16.66 18.07 -2.15
CA SER A 530 -15.50 18.01 -1.24
C SER A 530 -14.15 18.07 -1.95
N ALA A 531 -14.04 17.60 -3.20
CA ALA A 531 -12.81 17.67 -3.99
C ALA A 531 -12.52 19.10 -4.48
N SER A 532 -13.57 19.87 -4.80
CA SER A 532 -13.47 21.25 -5.28
C SER A 532 -13.68 22.33 -4.21
N LYS A 533 -14.07 21.93 -3.00
CA LYS A 533 -14.51 22.81 -1.90
C LYS A 533 -15.55 23.86 -2.32
N SER A 534 -16.50 23.49 -3.19
CA SER A 534 -17.49 24.42 -3.75
C SER A 534 -18.93 23.96 -3.52
N PHE A 535 -19.83 24.93 -3.32
CA PHE A 535 -21.28 24.72 -3.26
C PHE A 535 -21.91 25.06 -4.61
N MET A 536 -22.70 24.15 -5.14
CA MET A 536 -23.59 24.40 -6.27
C MET A 536 -25.04 24.35 -5.80
N ARG A 537 -25.83 25.35 -6.18
CA ARG A 537 -27.28 25.29 -6.02
C ARG A 537 -27.81 24.26 -7.02
N VAL A 538 -28.50 23.23 -6.53
CA VAL A 538 -29.17 22.26 -7.41
C VAL A 538 -30.37 23.01 -7.99
N ARG A 539 -30.30 23.42 -9.26
CA ARG A 539 -31.44 24.04 -9.94
C ARG A 539 -32.52 22.97 -10.15
N GLU A 540 -33.78 23.38 -9.94
CA GLU A 540 -34.98 22.57 -10.24
C GLU A 540 -34.98 22.04 -11.68
#